data_AF-A0A2G2UVQ0-F1
#
_entry.id   AF-A0A2G2UVQ0-F1
#
_cell.length_a   1.000
_cell.length_b   1.000
_cell.length_c   1.000
_cell.angle_alpha   90.00
_cell.angle_beta   90.00
_cell.angle_gamma   90.00
#
_symmetry.space_group_name_H-M   'P 1'
#
loop_
_entity.id
_entity.type
_entity.pdbx_description
1 polymer ?
#
loop_
_entity_poly.entity_id
_entity_poly.type
_entity_poly.pdbx_seq_one_letter_code
_entity_poly.pdbx_strand_id
1 'polypeptide(L)'
;MEADALSITTMQDSFKGLLKLLGSVKNYDWGCPAKQSCVARLYSLNSGGNIDENKPYAEFWMGTHESGPSYVVEGGGRTENGYADGEGVRDRCTLKEWIEKNPSVLGETVLTKWGTQLPFLFKVLSVEKALSIQAHPDKDLAILLHKEQPLVYKDDNHKPEMALALTKFEALCGFTSLEVLHKLFLFLIQFLAKNSHRAKQLVLLNLCSNWWCNLEALAP
;
A
#
# COMPACT_ATOMS: atom_id res chain seq x y z
N MET A 1 -41.29 -26.82 -28.51
CA MET A 1 -41.41 -27.10 -27.06
C MET A 1 -40.33 -28.11 -26.74
N GLU A 2 -39.11 -27.60 -26.67
CA GLU A 2 -38.38 -27.30 -25.41
C GLU A 2 -37.62 -28.58 -25.02
N ALA A 3 -36.38 -28.79 -25.48
CA ALA A 3 -35.16 -28.06 -25.10
C ALA A 3 -35.09 -27.90 -23.58
N ASP A 4 -34.46 -28.87 -22.90
CA ASP A 4 -33.67 -28.68 -21.67
C ASP A 4 -33.28 -30.02 -21.05
N ALA A 5 -32.13 -30.55 -21.46
CA ALA A 5 -31.41 -31.58 -20.68
C ALA A 5 -29.90 -31.66 -21.01
N LEU A 6 -29.33 -30.65 -21.66
CA LEU A 6 -27.96 -30.68 -22.19
C LEU A 6 -27.31 -29.30 -22.08
N SER A 7 -27.15 -28.76 -20.86
CA SER A 7 -26.30 -27.57 -20.61
C SER A 7 -25.91 -27.31 -19.14
N ILE A 8 -26.02 -28.27 -18.20
CA ILE A 8 -25.69 -28.01 -16.78
C ILE A 8 -24.35 -28.66 -16.33
N THR A 9 -23.58 -29.24 -17.24
CA THR A 9 -22.30 -29.86 -16.86
C THR A 9 -21.16 -29.34 -17.73
N THR A 10 -20.64 -28.15 -17.36
CA THR A 10 -19.20 -27.77 -17.30
C THR A 10 -19.07 -26.25 -17.27
N MET A 11 -19.13 -25.65 -16.08
CA MET A 11 -18.57 -24.32 -15.81
C MET A 11 -17.82 -24.39 -14.48
N GLN A 12 -16.84 -25.28 -14.42
CA GLN A 12 -15.96 -25.42 -13.27
C GLN A 12 -14.53 -25.71 -13.72
N ASP A 13 -14.10 -25.05 -14.80
CA ASP A 13 -12.67 -24.85 -15.01
C ASP A 13 -12.26 -23.71 -14.08
N SER A 14 -11.97 -24.05 -12.82
CA SER A 14 -11.18 -23.17 -11.98
C SER A 14 -9.86 -22.94 -12.70
N PHE A 15 -9.52 -21.68 -12.93
CA PHE A 15 -8.24 -21.33 -13.54
C PHE A 15 -7.10 -21.97 -12.72
N LYS A 16 -6.42 -22.96 -13.31
CA LYS A 16 -5.26 -23.63 -12.73
C LYS A 16 -4.00 -23.03 -13.33
N GLY A 17 -3.61 -21.85 -12.86
CA GLY A 17 -2.39 -21.21 -13.34
C GLY A 17 -1.86 -20.17 -12.37
N LEU A 18 -0.61 -19.78 -12.59
CA LEU A 18 -0.01 -18.60 -11.98
C LEU A 18 -0.05 -17.48 -13.01
N LEU A 19 -0.60 -16.32 -12.63
CA LEU A 19 -0.62 -15.14 -13.49
C LEU A 19 0.47 -14.17 -13.09
N LYS A 20 1.19 -13.66 -14.08
CA LYS A 20 2.07 -12.51 -13.86
C LYS A 20 1.19 -11.25 -13.77
N LEU A 21 1.36 -10.51 -12.68
CA LEU A 21 0.77 -9.19 -12.51
C LEU A 21 1.79 -8.11 -12.81
N LEU A 22 1.33 -7.07 -13.50
CA LEU A 22 2.01 -5.79 -13.54
C LEU A 22 1.38 -4.83 -12.53
N GLY A 23 2.18 -4.32 -11.61
CA GLY A 23 1.73 -3.34 -10.62
C GLY A 23 1.84 -1.90 -11.11
N SER A 24 1.24 -0.99 -10.35
CA SER A 24 1.23 0.45 -10.61
C SER A 24 2.21 1.18 -9.71
N VAL A 25 2.93 2.19 -10.22
CA VAL A 25 3.81 3.04 -9.41
C VAL A 25 3.14 4.37 -9.07
N LYS A 26 3.43 4.89 -7.87
CA LYS A 26 3.14 6.26 -7.45
C LYS A 26 4.43 7.03 -7.18
N ASN A 27 4.58 8.15 -7.88
CA ASN A 27 5.73 9.05 -7.76
C ASN A 27 5.42 10.24 -6.84
N TYR A 28 5.05 9.96 -5.59
CA TYR A 28 4.78 11.02 -4.61
C TYR A 28 6.09 11.66 -4.11
N ASP A 29 6.05 12.96 -3.80
CA ASP A 29 7.22 13.78 -3.43
C ASP A 29 7.96 13.35 -2.16
N TRP A 30 7.34 12.49 -1.34
CA TRP A 30 7.94 11.91 -0.14
C TRP A 30 8.75 10.63 -0.43
N GLY A 31 8.65 10.08 -1.63
CA GLY A 31 9.33 8.84 -2.01
C GLY A 31 10.83 9.00 -2.22
N CYS A 32 11.55 7.89 -2.14
CA CYS A 32 12.99 7.86 -2.42
C CYS A 32 13.32 8.26 -3.86
N PRO A 33 14.44 8.97 -4.09
CA PRO A 33 14.99 9.14 -5.42
C PRO A 33 15.18 7.80 -6.13
N ALA A 34 14.95 7.78 -7.45
CA ALA A 34 14.97 6.58 -8.29
C ALA A 34 16.12 5.61 -7.99
N LYS A 35 17.37 6.09 -7.95
CA LYS A 35 18.58 5.27 -7.72
C LYS A 35 18.59 4.51 -6.40
N GLN A 36 17.94 5.03 -5.37
CA GLN A 36 17.92 4.48 -4.02
C GLN A 36 16.61 3.74 -3.71
N SER A 37 15.58 3.96 -4.54
CA SER A 37 14.24 3.45 -4.29
C SER A 37 14.12 1.95 -4.58
N CYS A 38 13.68 1.18 -3.58
CA CYS A 38 13.32 -0.22 -3.78
C CYS A 38 12.10 -0.36 -4.71
N VAL A 39 11.20 0.64 -4.71
CA VAL A 39 10.03 0.72 -5.59
C VAL A 39 10.45 0.92 -7.05
N ALA A 40 11.44 1.79 -7.33
CA ALA A 40 11.95 1.98 -8.69
C ALA A 40 12.56 0.69 -9.24
N ARG A 41 13.40 0.02 -8.44
CA ARG A 41 14.01 -1.28 -8.80
C ARG A 41 12.95 -2.36 -9.03
N LEU A 42 11.98 -2.48 -8.12
CA LEU A 42 10.89 -3.44 -8.26
C LEU A 42 10.05 -3.17 -9.51
N TYR A 43 9.73 -1.91 -9.78
CA TYR A 43 8.99 -1.52 -10.98
C TYR A 43 9.70 -1.93 -12.26
N SER A 44 10.99 -1.64 -12.37
CA SER A 44 11.77 -2.02 -13.55
C SER A 44 11.82 -3.53 -13.75
N LEU A 45 12.05 -4.31 -12.67
CA LEU A 45 12.05 -5.77 -12.74
C LEU A 45 10.68 -6.39 -13.05
N ASN A 46 9.59 -5.79 -12.55
CA ASN A 46 8.25 -6.30 -12.76
C ASN A 46 7.74 -6.00 -14.18
N SER A 47 7.89 -4.75 -14.61
CA SER A 47 7.29 -4.22 -15.84
C SER A 47 8.22 -4.20 -17.06
N GLY A 48 9.54 -4.30 -16.87
CA GLY A 48 10.52 -4.00 -17.92
C GLY A 48 10.56 -2.51 -18.28
N GLY A 49 9.84 -1.65 -17.53
CA GLY A 49 9.76 -0.23 -17.78
C GLY A 49 11.04 0.51 -17.44
N ASN A 50 11.31 1.57 -18.20
CA ASN A 50 12.40 2.50 -17.94
C ASN A 50 12.13 3.31 -16.66
N ILE A 51 13.18 3.48 -15.85
CA ILE A 51 13.16 4.32 -14.66
C ILE A 51 13.46 5.77 -15.09
N ASP A 52 12.62 6.71 -14.64
CA ASP A 52 12.86 8.14 -14.79
C ASP A 52 13.66 8.63 -13.59
N GLU A 53 14.96 8.84 -13.80
CA GLU A 53 15.93 9.23 -12.76
C GLU A 53 15.60 10.55 -12.06
N ASN A 54 14.73 11.38 -12.64
CA ASN A 54 14.35 12.68 -12.08
C ASN A 54 13.11 12.63 -11.19
N LYS A 55 12.50 11.45 -10.98
CA LYS A 55 11.28 11.29 -10.18
C LYS A 55 11.53 10.55 -8.86
N PRO A 56 10.77 10.89 -7.80
CA PRO A 56 10.69 10.05 -6.63
C PRO A 56 9.84 8.81 -6.93
N TYR A 57 10.15 7.70 -6.28
CA TYR A 57 9.43 6.45 -6.39
C TYR A 57 8.96 6.02 -5.01
N ALA A 58 7.67 6.25 -4.73
CA ALA A 58 7.10 6.23 -3.38
C ALA A 58 6.35 4.93 -3.08
N GLU A 59 5.41 4.54 -3.94
CA GLU A 59 4.60 3.34 -3.73
C GLU A 59 4.57 2.46 -5.00
N PHE A 60 4.61 1.14 -4.81
CA PHE A 60 4.29 0.14 -5.83
C PHE A 60 3.03 -0.60 -5.42
N TRP A 61 1.97 -0.55 -6.21
CA TRP A 61 0.63 -1.04 -5.90
C TRP A 61 0.34 -2.35 -6.64
N MET A 62 -0.21 -3.30 -5.89
CA MET A 62 -0.69 -4.59 -6.38
C MET A 62 -2.11 -4.84 -5.86
N GLY A 63 -3.08 -4.88 -6.78
CA GLY A 63 -4.49 -5.07 -6.44
C GLY A 63 -5.43 -4.49 -7.50
N THR A 64 -6.70 -4.30 -7.10
CA THR A 64 -7.81 -3.89 -7.98
C THR A 64 -8.19 -2.41 -7.83
N HIS A 65 -7.39 -1.60 -7.14
CA HIS A 65 -7.73 -0.21 -6.86
C HIS A 65 -7.70 0.66 -8.13
N GLU A 66 -8.76 1.44 -8.37
CA GLU A 66 -8.97 2.19 -9.62
C GLU A 66 -7.90 3.25 -9.90
N SER A 67 -7.44 3.97 -8.87
CA SER A 67 -6.36 4.95 -9.04
C SER A 67 -4.99 4.32 -9.35
N GLY A 68 -4.81 3.01 -9.18
CA GLY A 68 -3.54 2.31 -9.40
C GLY A 68 -3.78 0.85 -9.74
N PRO A 69 -4.41 0.56 -10.89
CA PRO A 69 -4.81 -0.79 -11.24
C PRO A 69 -3.57 -1.66 -11.47
N SER A 70 -3.68 -2.93 -11.13
CA SER A 70 -2.77 -3.95 -11.64
C SER A 70 -3.31 -4.55 -12.92
N TYR A 71 -2.43 -5.04 -13.78
CA TYR A 71 -2.78 -5.65 -15.07
C TYR A 71 -2.34 -7.11 -15.11
N VAL A 72 -3.18 -7.95 -15.70
CA VAL A 72 -2.87 -9.37 -15.92
C VAL A 72 -2.11 -9.50 -17.23
N VAL A 73 -1.06 -10.33 -17.23
CA VAL A 73 -0.37 -10.75 -18.45
C VAL A 73 -0.86 -12.14 -18.83
N GLU A 74 -1.80 -12.22 -19.78
CA GLU A 74 -2.33 -13.48 -20.31
C GLU A 74 -1.35 -14.08 -21.34
N GLY A 75 -1.18 -15.41 -21.35
CA GLY A 75 -0.29 -16.12 -22.28
C GLY A 75 1.20 -16.21 -21.88
N GLY A 76 1.60 -15.67 -20.72
CA GLY A 76 2.98 -15.68 -20.22
C GLY A 76 3.42 -17.01 -19.59
N GLY A 77 3.58 -18.06 -20.39
CA GLY A 77 4.37 -19.23 -19.98
C GLY A 77 5.81 -18.84 -19.67
N ARG A 78 6.37 -19.39 -18.60
CA ARG A 78 7.77 -19.19 -18.21
C ARG A 78 8.66 -19.81 -19.30
N THR A 79 9.34 -19.00 -20.11
CA THR A 79 10.45 -19.49 -20.94
C THR A 79 11.73 -19.50 -20.10
N GLU A 80 12.61 -20.46 -20.39
CA GLU A 80 13.81 -20.79 -19.61
C GLU A 80 14.82 -19.61 -19.50
N ASN A 81 14.65 -18.56 -20.33
CA ASN A 81 15.56 -17.41 -20.44
C ASN A 81 14.88 -16.04 -20.26
N GLY A 82 13.71 -15.97 -19.61
CA GLY A 82 13.01 -14.70 -19.37
C GLY A 82 12.05 -14.29 -20.49
N TYR A 83 11.07 -13.46 -20.12
CA TYR A 83 9.93 -13.08 -20.96
C TYR A 83 10.36 -12.20 -22.13
N ALA A 84 9.84 -12.50 -23.33
CA ALA A 84 10.04 -11.70 -24.52
C ALA A 84 9.44 -10.29 -24.33
N ASP A 85 10.27 -9.30 -24.63
CA ASP A 85 9.91 -7.90 -24.68
C ASP A 85 8.76 -7.63 -25.68
N GLY A 86 7.97 -6.59 -25.40
CA GLY A 86 7.63 -5.65 -26.47
C GLY A 86 6.20 -5.59 -27.01
N GLU A 87 5.25 -6.43 -26.60
CA GLU A 87 3.85 -6.26 -27.06
C GLU A 87 2.95 -5.53 -26.04
N GLY A 88 2.22 -4.57 -26.58
CA GLY A 88 1.68 -3.38 -25.93
C GLY A 88 0.93 -3.61 -24.62
N VAL A 89 1.07 -2.64 -23.72
CA VAL A 89 0.13 -2.39 -22.60
C VAL A 89 -1.34 -2.30 -23.08
N ARG A 90 -1.56 -2.07 -24.38
CA ARG A 90 -2.87 -1.81 -25.00
C ARG A 90 -3.85 -2.99 -25.00
N ASP A 91 -3.39 -4.23 -24.82
CA ASP A 91 -4.25 -5.42 -24.86
C ASP A 91 -4.38 -6.14 -23.50
N ARG A 92 -3.98 -5.48 -22.41
CA ARG A 92 -3.99 -6.09 -21.07
C ARG A 92 -5.26 -5.72 -20.32
N CYS A 93 -5.98 -6.73 -19.83
CA CYS A 93 -7.10 -6.53 -18.91
C CYS A 93 -6.59 -6.16 -17.50
N THR A 94 -7.36 -5.34 -16.80
CA THR A 94 -7.06 -5.06 -15.39
C THR A 94 -7.33 -6.30 -14.54
N LEU A 95 -6.64 -6.42 -13.41
CA LEU A 95 -6.92 -7.48 -12.44
C LEU A 95 -8.37 -7.44 -11.95
N LYS A 96 -8.97 -6.25 -11.85
CA LYS A 96 -10.38 -6.08 -11.48
C LYS A 96 -11.30 -6.75 -12.51
N GLU A 97 -11.19 -6.38 -13.78
CA GLU A 97 -11.97 -6.97 -14.87
C GLU A 97 -11.72 -8.47 -15.01
N TRP A 98 -10.48 -8.91 -14.81
CA TRP A 98 -10.13 -10.31 -14.87
C TRP A 98 -10.80 -11.13 -13.76
N ILE A 99 -10.80 -10.63 -12.52
CA ILE A 99 -11.50 -11.26 -11.38
C ILE A 99 -13.01 -11.28 -11.61
N GLU A 100 -13.59 -10.20 -12.16
CA GLU A 100 -15.03 -10.16 -12.47
C GLU A 100 -15.44 -11.24 -13.48
N LYS A 101 -14.57 -11.57 -14.45
CA LYS A 101 -14.76 -12.67 -15.40
C LYS A 101 -14.43 -14.05 -14.81
N ASN A 102 -13.62 -14.10 -13.75
CA ASN A 102 -13.13 -15.33 -13.13
C ASN A 102 -13.35 -15.32 -11.60
N PRO A 103 -14.59 -15.12 -11.10
CA PRO A 103 -14.82 -14.85 -9.68
C PRO A 103 -14.39 -15.98 -8.75
N SER A 104 -14.41 -17.22 -9.22
CA SER A 104 -14.05 -18.43 -8.46
C SER A 104 -12.64 -18.39 -7.86
N VAL A 105 -11.73 -17.59 -8.42
CA VAL A 105 -10.34 -17.45 -7.96
C VAL A 105 -10.21 -16.80 -6.58
N LEU A 106 -11.22 -16.05 -6.14
CA LEU A 106 -11.25 -15.45 -4.81
C LEU A 106 -11.60 -16.47 -3.72
N GLY A 107 -12.20 -17.61 -4.10
CA GLY A 107 -12.76 -18.59 -3.18
C GLY A 107 -14.10 -18.15 -2.58
N GLU A 108 -14.88 -19.15 -2.15
CA GLU A 108 -16.26 -18.97 -1.68
C GLU A 108 -16.39 -18.00 -0.50
N THR A 109 -15.48 -18.08 0.48
CA THR A 109 -15.49 -17.20 1.66
C THR A 109 -15.37 -15.73 1.28
N VAL A 110 -14.48 -15.40 0.34
CA VAL A 110 -14.28 -14.02 -0.09
C VAL A 110 -15.48 -13.54 -0.90
N LEU A 111 -15.94 -14.36 -1.85
CA LEU A 111 -17.11 -14.05 -2.68
C LEU A 111 -18.37 -13.79 -1.85
N THR A 112 -18.59 -14.58 -0.81
CA THR A 112 -19.77 -14.45 0.07
C THR A 112 -19.76 -13.12 0.82
N LYS A 113 -18.58 -12.64 1.22
CA LYS A 113 -18.46 -11.47 2.10
C LYS A 113 -18.18 -10.16 1.35
N TRP A 114 -17.46 -10.21 0.24
CA TRP A 114 -17.02 -9.02 -0.52
C TRP A 114 -17.38 -9.08 -2.01
N GLY A 115 -18.07 -10.11 -2.48
CA GLY A 115 -18.37 -10.30 -3.90
C GLY A 115 -17.08 -10.45 -4.71
N THR A 116 -17.05 -9.85 -5.89
CA THR A 116 -15.88 -9.87 -6.78
C THR A 116 -14.78 -8.88 -6.39
N GLN A 117 -14.92 -8.19 -5.26
CA GLN A 117 -13.94 -7.22 -4.80
C GLN A 117 -12.81 -7.90 -4.02
N LEU A 118 -11.56 -7.62 -4.43
CA LEU A 118 -10.39 -8.01 -3.66
C LEU A 118 -10.35 -7.18 -2.36
N PRO A 119 -10.39 -7.80 -1.16
CA PRO A 119 -10.61 -7.07 0.09
C PRO A 119 -9.34 -6.42 0.68
N PHE A 120 -8.27 -6.34 -0.10
CA PHE A 120 -7.01 -5.71 0.30
C PHE A 120 -6.31 -5.05 -0.89
N LEU A 121 -5.45 -4.09 -0.58
CA LEU A 121 -4.50 -3.49 -1.51
C LEU A 121 -3.10 -3.74 -0.97
N PHE A 122 -2.27 -4.46 -1.73
CA PHE A 122 -0.90 -4.71 -1.34
C PHE A 122 0.01 -3.60 -1.89
N LYS A 123 0.97 -3.16 -1.08
CA LYS A 123 1.91 -2.09 -1.45
C LYS A 123 3.33 -2.39 -1.00
N VAL A 124 4.28 -1.91 -1.80
CA VAL A 124 5.67 -1.70 -1.36
C VAL A 124 5.90 -0.20 -1.29
N LEU A 125 6.43 0.28 -0.17
CA LEU A 125 6.73 1.70 0.05
C LEU A 125 8.25 1.90 0.09
N SER A 126 8.72 3.00 -0.52
CA SER A 126 10.10 3.48 -0.41
C SER A 126 10.07 4.92 0.07
N VAL A 127 10.31 5.12 1.36
CA VAL A 127 10.06 6.38 2.07
C VAL A 127 11.35 7.16 2.28
N GLU A 128 11.42 8.40 1.76
CA GLU A 128 12.53 9.34 1.98
C GLU A 128 12.19 10.40 3.03
N LYS A 129 10.95 10.90 2.96
CA LYS A 129 10.43 11.94 3.87
C LYS A 129 9.35 11.35 4.74
N ALA A 130 9.31 11.80 5.98
CA ALA A 130 8.27 11.41 6.92
C ALA A 130 6.87 11.70 6.36
N LEU A 131 5.99 10.71 6.47
CA LEU A 131 4.58 10.82 6.12
C LEU A 131 3.83 11.59 7.21
N SER A 132 2.64 12.08 6.87
CA SER A 132 1.74 12.70 7.85
C SER A 132 1.40 11.71 8.97
N ILE A 133 1.26 12.20 10.20
CA ILE A 133 0.65 11.43 11.30
C ILE A 133 -0.80 11.16 10.93
N GLN A 134 -1.22 9.89 11.01
CA GLN A 134 -2.52 9.44 10.54
C GLN A 134 -3.21 8.59 11.60
N ALA A 135 -4.53 8.67 11.62
CA ALA A 135 -5.41 7.73 12.29
C ALA A 135 -6.55 7.39 11.32
N HIS A 136 -6.98 6.14 11.34
CA HIS A 136 -8.10 5.68 10.52
C HIS A 136 -9.33 5.47 11.40
N PRO A 137 -10.51 5.93 10.96
CA PRO A 137 -11.74 5.65 11.67
C PRO A 137 -12.03 4.14 11.66
N ASP A 138 -12.75 3.68 12.67
CA ASP A 138 -13.41 2.37 12.63
C ASP A 138 -14.57 2.38 11.61
N LYS A 139 -15.26 1.25 11.45
CA LYS A 139 -16.27 1.10 10.38
C LYS A 139 -17.46 2.03 10.61
N ASP A 140 -17.93 2.13 11.84
CA ASP A 140 -19.11 2.94 12.19
C ASP A 140 -18.82 4.42 11.98
N LEU A 141 -17.63 4.89 12.41
CA LEU A 141 -17.21 6.26 12.21
C LEU A 141 -16.92 6.57 10.74
N ALA A 142 -16.36 5.63 9.97
CA ALA A 142 -16.12 5.81 8.54
C ALA A 142 -17.43 6.04 7.76
N ILE A 143 -18.48 5.28 8.07
CA ILE A 143 -19.82 5.44 7.47
C ILE A 143 -20.37 6.84 7.76
N LEU A 144 -20.27 7.31 9.00
CA LEU A 144 -20.74 8.64 9.38
C LEU A 144 -19.95 9.75 8.66
N LEU A 145 -18.63 9.66 8.68
CA LEU A 145 -17.73 10.66 8.10
C LEU A 145 -17.87 10.73 6.56
N HIS A 146 -18.04 9.60 5.89
CA HIS A 146 -18.30 9.56 4.45
C HIS A 146 -19.62 10.26 4.10
N LYS A 147 -20.66 10.04 4.89
CA LYS A 147 -21.97 10.68 4.69
C LYS A 147 -21.93 12.19 4.91
N GLU A 148 -21.21 12.66 5.94
CA GLU A 148 -21.15 14.08 6.29
C GLU A 148 -20.16 14.87 5.43
N GLN A 149 -19.03 14.26 5.06
CA GLN A 149 -17.92 14.92 4.37
C GLN A 149 -17.36 14.05 3.23
N PRO A 150 -18.16 13.74 2.19
CA PRO A 150 -17.81 12.78 1.13
C PRO A 150 -16.61 13.20 0.26
N LEU A 151 -16.27 14.48 0.24
CA LEU A 151 -15.07 14.98 -0.47
C LEU A 151 -13.77 14.71 0.30
N VAL A 152 -13.85 14.56 1.62
CA VAL A 152 -12.70 14.29 2.51
C VAL A 152 -12.56 12.80 2.75
N TYR A 153 -13.66 12.13 3.10
CA TYR A 153 -13.73 10.69 3.32
C TYR A 153 -14.35 10.04 2.09
N LYS A 154 -13.52 9.41 1.26
CA LYS A 154 -13.90 8.97 -0.10
C LYS A 154 -14.75 7.71 -0.13
N ASP A 155 -14.75 6.95 0.95
CA ASP A 155 -15.50 5.71 1.11
C ASP A 155 -15.91 5.54 2.57
N ASP A 156 -16.82 4.59 2.80
CA ASP A 156 -17.42 4.30 4.09
C ASP A 156 -16.63 3.24 4.89
N ASN A 157 -15.40 2.92 4.51
CA ASN A 157 -14.70 1.75 5.02
C ASN A 157 -13.67 2.08 6.09
N HIS A 158 -13.53 1.16 7.05
CA HIS A 158 -12.36 1.18 7.94
C HIS A 158 -11.12 0.75 7.16
N LYS A 159 -9.96 1.23 7.59
CA LYS A 159 -8.69 0.97 6.91
C LYS A 159 -7.66 0.37 7.86
N PRO A 160 -7.78 -0.93 8.16
CA PRO A 160 -6.78 -1.62 8.96
C PRO A 160 -5.53 -1.82 8.09
N GLU A 161 -4.36 -1.50 8.65
CA GLU A 161 -3.09 -1.56 7.92
C GLU A 161 -2.09 -2.42 8.68
N MET A 162 -1.21 -3.07 7.92
CA MET A 162 -0.08 -3.85 8.45
C MET A 162 1.16 -3.48 7.65
N ALA A 163 2.24 -3.14 8.34
CA ALA A 163 3.53 -2.85 7.74
C ALA A 163 4.52 -3.97 8.06
N LEU A 164 5.28 -4.40 7.05
CA LEU A 164 6.40 -5.31 7.19
C LEU A 164 7.67 -4.61 6.68
N ALA A 165 8.66 -4.48 7.55
CA ALA A 165 9.91 -3.82 7.22
C ALA A 165 10.77 -4.69 6.29
N LEU A 166 11.05 -4.19 5.08
CA LEU A 166 11.97 -4.83 4.12
C LEU A 166 13.43 -4.35 4.30
N THR A 167 13.59 -3.20 4.93
CA THR A 167 14.86 -2.56 5.30
C THR A 167 14.72 -2.01 6.71
N LYS A 168 15.75 -1.36 7.25
CA LYS A 168 15.58 -0.54 8.46
C LYS A 168 14.41 0.44 8.24
N PHE A 169 13.52 0.51 9.22
CA PHE A 169 12.27 1.24 9.15
C PHE A 169 11.98 1.89 10.51
N GLU A 170 11.51 3.13 10.48
CA GLU A 170 11.13 3.91 11.67
C GLU A 170 9.66 4.33 11.53
N ALA A 171 8.90 4.23 12.62
CA ALA A 171 7.49 4.60 12.63
C ALA A 171 7.02 5.11 13.99
N LEU A 172 6.01 5.98 13.97
CA LEU A 172 5.20 6.30 15.13
C LEU A 172 3.97 5.41 15.14
N CYS A 173 3.77 4.68 16.24
CA CYS A 173 2.65 3.77 16.39
C CYS A 173 2.12 3.81 17.82
N GLY A 174 0.89 4.32 17.98
CA GLY A 174 0.22 4.42 19.26
C GLY A 174 0.82 5.47 20.21
N PHE A 175 0.23 5.56 21.40
CA PHE A 175 0.75 6.40 22.47
C PHE A 175 1.81 5.66 23.28
N THR A 176 2.82 6.39 23.76
CA THR A 176 3.74 5.89 24.79
C THR A 176 3.04 5.79 26.16
N SER A 177 3.70 5.18 27.14
CA SER A 177 3.13 5.06 28.49
C SER A 177 3.00 6.43 29.17
N LEU A 178 2.00 6.57 30.05
CA LEU A 178 1.80 7.80 30.82
C LEU A 178 3.03 8.15 31.67
N GLU A 179 3.79 7.16 32.14
CA GLU A 179 5.03 7.38 32.88
C GLU A 179 6.12 8.01 32.01
N VAL A 180 6.33 7.48 30.80
CA VAL A 180 7.29 8.06 29.84
C VAL A 180 6.85 9.46 29.46
N LEU A 181 5.56 9.65 29.19
CA LEU A 181 5.00 10.95 28.86
C LEU A 181 5.20 11.96 30.00
N HIS A 182 4.95 11.57 31.25
CA HIS A 182 5.15 12.41 32.43
C HIS A 182 6.62 12.82 32.60
N LYS A 183 7.55 11.87 32.46
CA LYS A 183 9.00 12.15 32.51
C LYS A 183 9.43 13.12 31.41
N LEU A 184 8.92 12.93 30.17
CA LEU A 184 9.18 13.82 29.05
C LEU A 184 8.67 15.24 29.31
N PHE A 185 7.45 15.38 29.85
CA PHE A 185 6.90 16.69 30.21
C PHE A 185 7.72 17.40 31.29
N LEU A 186 8.09 16.70 32.37
CA LEU A 186 8.93 17.29 33.42
C LEU A 186 10.30 17.69 32.89
N PHE A 187 10.93 16.84 32.09
CA PHE A 187 12.20 17.15 31.44
C PHE A 187 12.07 18.40 30.58
N LEU A 188 11.04 18.49 29.74
CA LEU A 188 10.80 19.64 28.87
C LEU A 188 10.61 20.92 29.69
N ILE A 189 9.80 20.87 30.75
CA ILE A 189 9.57 22.02 31.64
C ILE A 189 10.89 22.48 32.28
N GLN A 190 11.69 21.56 32.84
CA GLN A 190 12.97 21.90 33.47
C GLN A 190 13.98 22.44 32.45
N PHE A 191 14.04 21.83 31.27
CA PHE A 191 14.90 22.26 30.18
C PHE A 191 14.54 23.68 29.76
N LEU A 192 13.25 23.97 29.54
CA LEU A 192 12.79 25.31 29.21
C LEU A 192 12.99 26.29 30.39
N ALA A 193 12.89 25.88 31.64
CA ALA A 193 13.13 26.80 32.77
C ALA A 193 14.60 27.25 32.87
N LYS A 194 15.55 26.36 32.58
CA LYS A 194 16.98 26.56 32.87
C LYS A 194 17.82 27.09 31.71
N ASN A 195 17.28 27.09 30.49
CA ASN A 195 18.05 27.40 29.29
C ASN A 195 17.70 28.74 28.67
N SER A 196 18.71 29.38 28.04
CA SER A 196 18.54 30.65 27.33
C SER A 196 17.55 30.53 26.17
N HIS A 197 16.99 31.66 25.72
CA HIS A 197 16.03 31.69 24.61
C HIS A 197 16.55 30.97 23.34
N ARG A 198 17.85 31.06 23.07
CA ARG A 198 18.49 30.41 21.93
C ARG A 198 18.57 28.88 22.09
N ALA A 199 18.87 28.40 23.30
CA ALA A 199 18.90 26.96 23.60
C ALA A 199 17.49 26.34 23.58
N LYS A 200 16.46 27.10 23.96
CA LYS A 200 15.04 26.71 23.83
C LYS A 200 14.65 26.49 22.37
N GLN A 201 14.97 27.43 21.48
CA GLN A 201 14.68 27.30 20.05
C GLN A 201 15.39 26.10 19.41
N LEU A 202 16.66 25.86 19.76
CA LEU A 202 17.43 24.71 19.25
C LEU A 202 16.83 23.36 19.66
N VAL A 203 16.30 23.25 20.88
CA VAL A 203 15.66 22.00 21.34
C VAL A 203 14.25 21.85 20.80
N LEU A 204 13.46 22.91 20.66
CA LEU A 204 12.18 22.82 19.94
C LEU A 204 12.37 22.37 18.49
N LEU A 205 13.36 22.93 17.78
CA LEU A 205 13.72 22.51 16.43
C LEU A 205 14.22 21.05 16.39
N ASN A 206 15.06 20.63 17.34
CA ASN A 206 15.56 19.25 17.41
C ASN A 206 14.50 18.24 17.88
N LEU A 207 13.58 18.61 18.78
CA LEU A 207 12.47 17.74 19.17
C LEU A 207 11.53 17.54 17.98
N CYS A 208 11.17 18.61 17.26
CA CYS A 208 10.43 18.45 16.01
C CYS A 208 11.16 17.61 14.95
N SER A 209 12.49 17.53 14.99
CA SER A 209 13.30 16.73 14.05
C SER A 209 13.56 15.28 14.51
N ASN A 210 13.55 15.01 15.82
CA ASN A 210 14.00 13.76 16.44
C ASN A 210 12.93 13.09 17.32
N TRP A 211 11.66 13.47 17.20
CA TRP A 211 10.53 12.76 17.84
C TRP A 211 10.26 11.38 17.20
N TRP A 212 11.30 10.68 16.76
CA TRP A 212 11.23 9.28 16.37
C TRP A 212 11.43 8.39 17.58
N CYS A 213 10.35 7.74 18.00
CA CYS A 213 10.47 6.48 18.72
C CYS A 213 11.15 5.49 17.77
N ASN A 214 12.43 5.23 18.00
CA ASN A 214 13.12 4.06 17.44
C ASN A 214 12.41 2.80 17.97
N LEU A 215 11.45 2.29 17.20
CA LEU A 215 11.14 0.87 17.20
C LEU A 215 12.29 0.21 16.43
N GLU A 216 13.37 -0.13 17.13
CA GLU A 216 14.24 -1.20 16.64
C GLU A 216 13.38 -2.47 16.61
N ALA A 217 12.77 -2.72 15.45
CA ALA A 217 12.19 -4.01 15.15
C ALA A 217 13.34 -5.02 15.25
N LEU A 218 13.34 -5.81 16.32
CA LEU A 218 14.10 -7.04 16.40
C LEU A 218 13.63 -7.90 15.22
N ALA A 219 14.39 -7.86 14.12
CA ALA A 219 14.35 -8.91 13.13
C ALA A 219 14.92 -10.18 13.79
N PRO A 220 14.33 -11.36 13.53
CA PRO A 220 14.79 -12.63 14.10
C PRO A 220 16.22 -12.98 13.70
#